data_AF-A0A3B0M3W5-F1
#
_entry.id   AF-A0A3B0M3W5-F1
#
_cell.length_a   1.000
_cell.length_b   1.000
_cell.length_c   1.000
_cell.angle_alpha   90.00
_cell.angle_beta   90.00
_cell.angle_gamma   90.00
#
_symmetry.space_group_name_H-M   'P 1'
#
loop_
_entity.id
_entity.type
_entity.pdbx_description
1 polymer ?
#
loop_
_entity_poly.entity_id
_entity_poly.type
_entity_poly.pdbx_seq_one_letter_code
_entity_poly.pdbx_strand_id
1 'polypeptide(L)' 'MAIGSQGKSGGARVIYFLPTDEIIYLVMVYTKSTKDNLTDAEKLDLKKLTKKLKSEV' A
#
# COMPACT_ATOMS: atom_id res chain seq x y z
N MET A 1 4.80 -9.25 -6.32
CA MET A 1 4.96 -10.63 -5.80
C MET A 1 3.99 -11.55 -6.50
N ALA A 2 4.32 -12.81 -6.77
CA ALA A 2 3.34 -13.79 -7.28
C ALA A 2 2.24 -14.03 -6.22
N ILE A 3 1.00 -14.22 -6.64
CA ILE A 3 -0.13 -14.53 -5.74
C ILE A 3 -0.57 -15.97 -6.03
N GLY A 4 -0.38 -16.87 -5.06
CA GLY A 4 -0.76 -18.28 -5.20
C GLY A 4 -0.13 -18.94 -6.43
N SER A 5 -0.97 -19.56 -7.28
CA SER A 5 -0.57 -20.22 -8.52
C SER A 5 -0.39 -19.27 -9.72
N GLN A 6 -0.59 -17.96 -9.55
CA GLN A 6 -0.44 -17.00 -10.65
C GLN A 6 1.02 -16.57 -10.84
N GLY A 7 1.43 -16.46 -12.11
CA GLY A 7 2.75 -15.96 -12.48
C GLY A 7 3.01 -14.52 -12.02
N LYS A 8 4.26 -14.05 -12.13
CA LYS A 8 4.69 -12.71 -11.67
C LYS A 8 3.88 -11.55 -12.29
N SER A 9 3.27 -11.77 -13.47
CA SER A 9 2.36 -10.83 -14.16
C SER A 9 1.04 -10.63 -13.40
N GLY A 10 0.45 -11.70 -12.84
CA GLY A 10 -0.76 -11.65 -11.99
C GLY A 10 -0.49 -11.26 -10.54
N GLY A 11 0.68 -10.69 -10.26
CA GLY A 11 1.13 -10.40 -8.91
C GLY A 11 0.38 -9.27 -8.19
N ALA A 12 0.68 -9.08 -6.89
CA ALA A 12 0.15 -7.97 -6.09
C ALA A 12 1.06 -6.74 -6.12
N ARG A 13 0.44 -5.56 -5.97
CA ARG A 13 1.06 -4.30 -5.53
C ARG A 13 0.77 -4.12 -4.04
N VAL A 14 1.79 -3.72 -3.28
CA VAL A 14 1.70 -3.42 -1.84
C VAL A 14 2.13 -1.99 -1.65
N ILE A 15 1.31 -1.19 -0.97
CA ILE A 15 1.64 0.17 -0.55
C ILE A 15 2.09 0.09 0.91
N TYR A 16 3.24 0.70 1.19
CA TYR A 16 3.80 0.74 2.53
C TYR A 16 4.14 2.18 2.95
N PHE A 17 4.22 2.40 4.26
CA PHE A 17 4.60 3.66 4.88
C PHE A 17 5.69 3.42 5.92
N LEU A 18 6.76 4.21 5.86
CA LEU A 18 7.88 4.19 6.80
C LEU A 18 7.79 5.46 7.67
N PRO A 19 7.23 5.39 8.90
CA PRO A 19 7.23 6.53 9.82
C PRO A 19 8.65 6.87 10.31
N THR A 20 9.50 5.85 10.46
CA THR A 20 10.89 5.88 10.90
C THR A 20 11.68 4.85 10.07
N ASP A 21 13.01 4.84 10.19
CA ASP A 21 13.87 3.95 9.40
C ASP A 21 13.73 2.46 9.80
N GLU A 22 13.20 2.18 10.98
CA GLU A 22 13.09 0.83 11.55
C GLU A 22 11.68 0.23 11.43
N ILE A 23 10.66 1.05 11.17
CA ILE A 23 9.26 0.63 11.18
C ILE A 23 8.68 0.68 9.77
N ILE A 24 8.01 -0.40 9.35
CA ILE A 24 7.27 -0.47 8.10
C ILE A 24 5.81 -0.86 8.33
N TYR A 25 4.91 0.01 7.90
CA TYR A 25 3.47 -0.26 7.87
C TYR A 25 3.02 -0.65 6.48
N LEU A 26 2.46 -1.85 6.32
CA LEU A 26 1.81 -2.27 5.08
C LEU A 26 0.35 -1.80 5.09
N VAL A 27 0.05 -0.73 4.36
CA VAL A 27 -1.23 -0.01 4.48
C VAL A 27 -2.29 -0.48 3.47
N MET A 28 -1.88 -1.07 2.35
CA MET A 28 -2.81 -1.57 1.33
C MET A 28 -2.17 -2.63 0.44
N VAL A 29 -2.95 -3.63 0.06
CA VAL A 29 -2.58 -4.66 -0.93
C VAL A 29 -3.68 -4.76 -1.98
N TYR A 30 -3.30 -4.81 -3.25
CA TYR A 30 -4.23 -5.05 -4.36
C TYR A 30 -3.53 -5.77 -5.51
N THR A 31 -4.28 -6.47 -6.35
CA THR A 31 -3.69 -7.16 -7.51
C THR A 31 -3.28 -6.16 -8.58
N LYS A 32 -2.25 -6.47 -9.37
CA LYS A 32 -1.80 -5.61 -10.48
C LYS A 32 -2.90 -5.29 -11.49
N SER A 33 -3.84 -6.21 -11.69
CA SER A 33 -4.97 -6.02 -12.60
C SER A 33 -6.11 -5.18 -12.01
N THR A 34 -6.14 -4.95 -10.70
CA THR A 34 -7.27 -4.25 -10.06
C THR A 34 -7.25 -2.75 -10.32
N LYS A 35 -6.08 -2.12 -10.19
CA LYS A 35 -5.92 -0.66 -10.30
C LYS A 35 -4.53 -0.33 -10.83
N ASP A 36 -4.46 0.59 -11.80
CA ASP A 36 -3.18 1.14 -12.25
C ASP A 36 -2.81 2.43 -11.53
N ASN A 37 -3.81 3.22 -11.11
CA ASN A 37 -3.62 4.49 -10.42
C ASN A 37 -4.50 4.56 -9.16
N LEU A 38 -4.07 5.39 -8.21
CA LEU A 38 -4.89 5.80 -7.08
C LEU A 38 -5.68 7.05 -7.44
N THR A 39 -6.97 7.03 -7.11
CA THR A 39 -7.84 8.21 -7.19
C THR A 39 -7.42 9.25 -6.15
N ASP A 40 -7.82 10.50 -6.35
CA ASP A 40 -7.46 11.57 -5.42
C ASP A 40 -8.14 11.40 -4.04
N ALA A 41 -9.31 10.78 -4.00
CA ALA A 41 -9.96 10.38 -2.75
C ALA A 41 -9.13 9.36 -1.98
N GLU A 42 -8.64 8.31 -2.66
CA GLU A 42 -7.79 7.29 -2.02
C GLU A 42 -6.48 7.88 -1.52
N LYS A 43 -5.85 8.79 -2.30
CA LYS A 43 -4.65 9.51 -1.84
C LYS A 43 -4.94 10.36 -0.60
N LEU A 44 -6.11 11.02 -0.55
CA LEU A 44 -6.51 11.82 0.60
C LEU A 44 -6.67 10.95 1.84
N ASP A 45 -7.29 9.78 1.71
CA ASP A 45 -7.50 8.88 2.83
C ASP A 45 -6.20 8.22 3.30
N LEU A 46 -5.31 7.83 2.37
CA LEU A 46 -3.96 7.38 2.71
C LEU A 46 -3.18 8.49 3.45
N LYS A 47 -3.30 9.75 3.04
CA LYS A 47 -2.65 10.89 3.71
C LYS A 47 -3.19 11.11 5.14
N LYS A 48 -4.49 10.91 5.36
CA LYS A 48 -5.06 10.94 6.72
C LYS A 48 -4.54 9.79 7.57
N LEU A 49 -4.46 8.59 6.99
CA LEU A 49 -3.96 7.39 7.67
C LEU A 49 -2.49 7.53 8.06
N THR A 50 -1.61 7.93 7.14
CA THR A 50 -0.17 8.08 7.44
C THR A 50 0.10 9.15 8.49
N LYS A 51 -0.69 10.23 8.54
CA LYS A 51 -0.60 11.23 9.61
C LYS A 51 -0.92 10.65 10.99
N LYS A 52 -1.95 9.79 11.08
CA LYS A 52 -2.30 9.12 12.34
C LYS A 52 -1.19 8.16 12.76
N LEU A 53 -0.74 7.30 11.83
CA LEU A 53 0.32 6.33 12.10
C LEU A 53 1.64 6.99 12.51
N LYS A 54 1.97 8.16 11.95
CA LYS A 54 3.15 8.93 12.37
C LYS A 54 3.00 9.54 13.77
N SER A 55 1.78 9.77 14.25
CA SER A 55 1.57 10.30 15.60
C SER A 55 1.68 9.24 16.69
N GLU A 56 1.65 7.96 16.33
CA GLU A 56 1.72 6.82 17.24
C GLU A 56 3.16 6.33 17.46
N VAL A 57 4.13 6.89 16.72
CA VAL A 57 5.56 6.56 16.75
C VAL A 57 6.35 7.83 17.05
#